data_AF-A0AB74HMJ5-F1
#
_entry.id   AF-A0AB74HMJ5-F1
#
_cell.length_a   1.000
_cell.length_b   1.000
_cell.length_c   1.000
_cell.angle_alpha   90.00
_cell.angle_beta   90.00
_cell.angle_gamma   90.00
#
_symmetry.space_group_name_H-M   'P 1'
#
loop_
_entity.id
_entity.type
_entity.pdbx_description
1 polymer ?
#
loop_
_entity_poly.entity_id
_entity_poly.type
_entity_poly.pdbx_seq_one_letter_code
_entity_poly.pdbx_strand_id
1 'polypeptide(L)'
;ALNCSDIYLIQGPPGTGKTTVISEIIQYLVNDNKKILLSSQTNLAVDNVLQRIGQKENVRAIRIGPKEKFELDSIQYSLEHRVEDLQNKMTTTLKERPNHFRLVKEMMKNSTTLLEAHRYVQIEIKPMINIKKNLITYDEMLAQTINEENHLRNKLD
;
A
#
# COMPACT_ATOMS: atom_id res chain seq x y z
N ALA A 1 6.65 -0.95 29.68
CA ALA A 1 6.61 -1.75 28.44
C ALA A 1 6.20 -0.91 27.23
N LEU A 2 4.93 -0.46 27.13
CA LEU A 2 4.38 0.13 25.90
C LEU A 2 4.90 1.55 25.55
N ASN A 3 5.46 2.29 26.50
CA ASN A 3 5.98 3.66 26.31
C ASN A 3 7.51 3.72 26.13
N CYS A 4 8.19 2.57 25.98
CA CYS A 4 9.63 2.54 25.75
C CYS A 4 9.94 2.68 24.26
N SER A 5 10.91 3.52 23.89
CA SER A 5 11.31 3.79 22.50
C SER A 5 12.08 2.65 21.86
N ASP A 6 12.92 1.95 22.63
CA ASP A 6 13.96 1.07 22.08
C ASP A 6 13.79 -0.38 22.52
N ILE A 7 14.15 -0.70 23.77
CA ILE A 7 14.16 -2.08 24.28
C ILE A 7 13.62 -2.10 25.70
N TYR A 8 12.66 -3.00 25.94
CA TYR A 8 12.10 -3.25 27.26
C TYR A 8 12.23 -4.73 27.62
N LEU A 9 12.80 -5.03 28.79
CA LEU A 9 12.96 -6.39 29.30
C LEU A 9 11.81 -6.76 30.24
N ILE A 10 11.15 -7.89 29.98
CA ILE A 10 10.17 -8.49 30.89
C ILE A 10 10.77 -9.78 31.44
N GLN A 11 11.04 -9.80 32.75
CA GLN A 11 11.57 -10.97 33.44
C GLN A 11 10.50 -11.55 34.37
N GLY A 12 10.36 -12.89 34.37
CA GLY A 12 9.45 -13.59 35.27
C GLY A 12 9.93 -15.03 35.52
N PRO A 13 9.86 -15.53 36.76
CA PRO A 13 10.12 -16.95 37.08
C PRO A 13 9.28 -17.94 36.24
N PRO A 14 9.59 -19.24 36.27
CA PRO A 14 8.75 -20.26 35.65
C PRO A 14 7.30 -20.17 36.17
N GLY A 15 6.31 -20.30 35.28
CA GLY A 15 4.89 -20.25 35.66
C GLY A 15 4.28 -18.85 35.87
N THR A 16 5.03 -17.75 35.82
CA THR A 16 4.51 -16.40 36.10
C THR A 16 3.78 -15.72 34.93
N GLY A 17 3.18 -16.49 34.02
CA GLY A 17 2.32 -15.93 32.98
C GLY A 17 3.01 -15.08 31.90
N LYS A 18 4.32 -15.24 31.64
CA LYS A 18 5.04 -14.48 30.60
C LYS A 18 4.33 -14.51 29.24
N THR A 19 3.85 -15.68 28.82
CA THR A 19 3.08 -15.84 27.58
C THR A 19 1.79 -15.03 27.62
N THR A 20 1.08 -15.00 28.76
CA THR A 20 -0.12 -14.18 28.96
C THR A 20 0.20 -12.69 28.81
N VAL A 21 1.29 -12.23 29.43
CA VAL A 21 1.74 -10.83 29.31
C VAL A 21 2.06 -10.48 27.85
N ILE A 22 2.75 -11.35 27.12
CA ILE A 22 3.03 -11.16 25.69
C ILE A 22 1.73 -11.07 24.89
N SER A 23 0.77 -11.98 25.11
CA SER A 23 -0.52 -11.97 24.43
C SER A 23 -1.31 -10.68 24.69
N GLU A 24 -1.30 -10.16 25.91
CA GLU A 24 -1.96 -8.89 26.26
C GLU A 24 -1.28 -7.68 25.62
N ILE A 25 0.06 -7.64 25.61
CA ILE A 25 0.81 -6.59 24.91
C ILE A 25 0.47 -6.58 23.42
N ILE A 26 0.44 -7.77 22.79
CA ILE A 26 0.07 -7.89 21.38
C ILE A 26 -1.35 -7.39 21.16
N GLN A 27 -2.30 -7.77 22.02
CA GLN A 27 -3.68 -7.30 21.88
C GLN A 27 -3.79 -5.79 21.94
N TYR A 28 -3.13 -5.16 22.91
CA TYR A 28 -3.11 -3.71 23.06
C TYR A 28 -2.57 -3.03 21.79
N LEU A 29 -1.44 -3.52 21.27
CA LEU A 29 -0.81 -2.96 20.06
C LEU A 29 -1.65 -3.18 18.79
N VAL A 30 -2.34 -4.32 18.68
CA VAL A 30 -3.30 -4.56 17.57
C VAL A 30 -4.47 -3.59 17.65
N ASN A 31 -4.99 -3.30 18.85
CA ASN A 31 -6.06 -2.32 19.04
C ASN A 31 -5.60 -0.90 18.64
N ASP A 32 -4.31 -0.58 18.80
CA ASP A 32 -3.68 0.66 18.34
C ASP A 32 -3.20 0.56 16.86
N ASN A 33 -3.70 -0.43 16.12
CA ASN A 33 -3.44 -0.66 14.69
C ASN A 33 -1.96 -0.79 14.33
N LYS A 34 -1.13 -1.28 15.25
CA LYS A 34 0.32 -1.49 15.04
C LYS A 34 0.59 -2.82 14.36
N LYS A 35 1.69 -2.85 13.60
CA LYS A 35 2.26 -4.09 13.04
C LYS A 35 3.26 -4.67 14.01
N ILE A 36 3.23 -5.98 14.19
CA ILE A 36 3.97 -6.68 15.24
C ILE A 36 4.71 -7.86 14.62
N LEU A 37 6.00 -7.98 14.93
CA LEU A 37 6.79 -9.19 14.69
C LEU A 37 6.91 -9.95 16.01
N LEU A 38 6.41 -11.18 16.04
CA LEU A 38 6.64 -12.11 17.14
C LEU A 38 7.71 -13.11 16.72
N SER A 39 8.74 -13.28 17.55
CA SER A 39 9.82 -14.24 17.33
C SER A 39 10.19 -14.94 18.64
N SER A 40 10.71 -16.16 18.53
CA SER A 40 11.22 -16.94 19.66
C SER A 40 12.26 -17.94 19.19
N GLN A 41 13.05 -18.46 20.13
CA GLN A 41 14.03 -19.51 19.87
C GLN A 41 13.36 -20.85 19.54
N THR A 42 12.15 -21.12 20.06
CA THR A 42 11.42 -22.35 19.81
C THR A 42 10.13 -22.08 19.04
N ASN A 43 9.77 -22.95 18.09
CA ASN A 43 8.52 -22.85 17.34
C ASN A 43 7.30 -22.92 18.27
N LEU A 44 7.35 -23.84 19.24
CA LEU A 44 6.29 -24.03 20.23
C LEU A 44 5.94 -22.75 21.01
N ALA A 45 6.92 -21.90 21.33
CA ALA A 45 6.64 -20.64 22.03
C ALA A 45 5.85 -19.64 21.17
N VAL A 46 6.14 -19.57 19.87
CA VAL A 46 5.38 -18.75 18.91
C VAL A 46 3.97 -19.29 18.77
N ASP A 47 3.84 -20.60 18.57
CA ASP A 47 2.56 -21.27 18.35
C ASP A 47 1.65 -21.16 19.60
N ASN A 48 2.22 -21.25 20.80
CA ASN A 48 1.51 -21.02 22.07
C ASN A 48 0.91 -19.61 22.19
N VAL A 49 1.62 -18.58 21.73
CA VAL A 49 1.08 -17.21 21.72
C VAL A 49 0.01 -17.10 20.64
N LEU A 50 0.28 -17.66 19.45
CA LEU A 50 -0.58 -17.60 18.29
C LEU A 50 -1.95 -18.25 18.53
N GLN A 51 -2.02 -19.39 19.21
CA GLN A 51 -3.27 -20.03 19.64
C GLN A 51 -4.15 -19.11 20.49
N ARG A 52 -3.55 -18.22 21.30
CA ARG A 52 -4.29 -17.29 22.18
C ARG A 52 -4.81 -16.05 21.46
N ILE A 53 -4.05 -15.53 20.49
CA ILE A 53 -4.38 -14.26 19.83
C ILE A 53 -4.98 -14.43 18.43
N GLY A 54 -4.67 -15.53 17.74
CA GLY A 54 -4.96 -15.70 16.32
C GLY A 54 -6.44 -15.88 16.00
N GLN A 55 -7.25 -16.26 16.98
CA GLN A 55 -8.71 -16.40 16.84
C GLN A 55 -9.46 -15.08 17.04
N LYS A 56 -8.78 -14.01 17.47
CA LYS A 56 -9.43 -12.72 17.71
C LYS A 56 -9.68 -12.00 16.38
N GLU A 57 -10.87 -11.45 16.20
CA GLU A 57 -11.35 -10.91 14.91
C GLU A 57 -10.44 -9.82 14.32
N ASN A 58 -9.83 -8.99 15.18
CA ASN A 58 -8.95 -7.91 14.75
C ASN A 58 -7.50 -8.35 14.51
N VAL A 59 -7.17 -9.62 14.71
CA VAL A 59 -5.82 -10.17 14.53
C VAL A 59 -5.70 -10.88 13.20
N ARG A 60 -4.94 -10.28 12.27
CA ARG A 60 -4.55 -10.91 11.00
C ARG A 60 -3.16 -11.53 11.11
N ALA A 61 -3.07 -12.64 11.85
CA ALA A 61 -1.80 -13.33 12.05
C ALA A 61 -1.34 -14.11 10.81
N ILE A 62 -0.04 -14.08 10.53
CA ILE A 62 0.65 -14.87 9.51
C ILE A 62 1.85 -15.56 10.18
N ARG A 63 1.92 -16.89 10.09
CA ARG A 63 3.03 -17.71 10.57
C ARG A 63 3.97 -18.03 9.40
N ILE A 64 5.24 -17.69 9.56
CA ILE A 64 6.28 -17.89 8.54
C ILE A 64 7.20 -19.04 8.99
N GLY A 65 7.51 -19.95 8.07
CA GLY A 65 8.39 -21.09 8.30
C GLY A 65 7.88 -22.40 7.65
N PRO A 66 8.66 -23.48 7.76
CA PRO A 66 8.25 -24.80 7.27
C PRO A 66 7.07 -25.35 8.10
N LYS A 67 5.98 -25.72 7.43
CA LYS A 67 4.70 -26.12 8.06
C LYS A 67 4.83 -27.36 8.94
N GLU A 68 5.77 -28.24 8.63
CA GLU A 68 6.03 -29.47 9.37
C GLU A 68 6.53 -29.21 10.81
N LYS A 69 6.94 -27.96 11.08
CA LYS A 69 7.41 -27.52 12.40
C LYS A 69 6.36 -26.72 13.18
N PHE A 70 5.14 -26.58 12.66
CA PHE A 70 4.06 -25.86 13.33
C PHE A 70 3.19 -26.84 14.12
N GLU A 71 2.65 -26.37 15.23
CA GLU A 71 1.52 -27.06 15.88
C GLU A 71 0.31 -27.13 14.94
N LEU A 72 -0.51 -28.18 15.06
CA LEU A 72 -1.67 -28.44 14.20
C LEU A 72 -2.60 -27.22 14.10
N ASP A 73 -2.96 -26.63 15.24
CA ASP A 73 -3.84 -25.46 15.30
C ASP A 73 -3.19 -24.18 14.74
N SER A 74 -1.87 -24.19 14.54
CA SER A 74 -1.13 -23.06 13.99
C SER A 74 -1.00 -23.11 12.46
N ILE A 75 -1.30 -24.26 11.84
CA ILE A 75 -1.21 -24.45 10.39
C ILE A 75 -2.14 -23.50 9.62
N GLN A 76 -3.34 -23.22 10.14
CA GLN A 76 -4.30 -22.27 9.56
C GLN A 76 -3.75 -20.85 9.42
N TYR A 77 -2.73 -20.50 10.21
CA TYR A 77 -2.08 -19.19 10.14
C TYR A 77 -0.91 -19.15 9.16
N SER A 78 -0.56 -20.27 8.51
CA SER A 78 0.51 -20.29 7.52
C SER A 78 0.22 -19.33 6.37
N LEU A 79 1.27 -18.80 5.74
CA LEU A 79 1.12 -17.90 4.60
C LEU A 79 0.25 -18.51 3.49
N GLU A 80 0.46 -19.77 3.19
CA GLU A 80 -0.26 -20.49 2.13
C GLU A 80 -1.76 -20.60 2.45
N HIS A 81 -2.12 -21.00 3.68
CA HIS A 81 -3.54 -21.05 4.09
C HIS A 81 -4.18 -19.66 4.05
N ARG A 82 -3.44 -18.62 4.45
CA ARG A 82 -3.93 -17.24 4.39
C ARG A 82 -4.15 -16.76 2.95
N VAL A 83 -3.27 -17.12 2.03
CA VAL A 83 -3.44 -16.81 0.60
C VAL A 83 -4.66 -17.55 0.05
N GLU A 84 -4.81 -18.83 0.37
CA GLU A 84 -5.95 -19.64 -0.05
C GLU A 84 -7.27 -19.10 0.50
N ASP A 85 -7.34 -18.77 1.78
CA ASP A 85 -8.51 -18.14 2.41
C ASP A 85 -8.91 -16.84 1.70
N LEU A 86 -7.93 -16.00 1.36
CA LEU A 86 -8.17 -14.75 0.65
C LEU A 86 -8.69 -15.01 -0.77
N GLN A 87 -8.09 -15.97 -1.49
CA GLN A 87 -8.56 -16.37 -2.82
C GLN A 87 -9.98 -16.91 -2.79
N ASN A 88 -10.31 -17.73 -1.81
CA ASN A 88 -11.64 -18.29 -1.62
C ASN A 88 -12.66 -17.20 -1.30
N LYS A 89 -12.36 -16.28 -0.37
CA LYS A 89 -13.23 -15.14 -0.05
C LYS A 89 -13.48 -14.24 -1.26
N MET A 90 -12.43 -13.93 -2.02
CA MET A 90 -12.56 -13.16 -3.27
C MET A 90 -13.45 -13.91 -4.26
N THR A 91 -13.19 -15.19 -4.50
CA THR A 91 -13.96 -16.00 -5.45
C THR A 91 -15.44 -16.10 -5.05
N THR A 92 -15.76 -16.30 -3.78
CA THR A 92 -17.14 -16.34 -3.28
C THR A 92 -17.83 -15.00 -3.46
N THR A 93 -17.17 -13.90 -3.08
CA THR A 93 -17.71 -12.54 -3.27
C THR A 93 -17.97 -12.24 -4.75
N LEU A 94 -17.10 -12.71 -5.64
CA LEU A 94 -17.24 -12.57 -7.09
C LEU A 94 -18.39 -13.42 -7.65
N LYS A 95 -18.61 -14.62 -7.11
CA LYS A 95 -19.71 -15.52 -7.49
C LYS A 95 -21.07 -15.03 -7.01
N GLU A 96 -21.14 -14.33 -5.88
CA GLU A 96 -22.38 -13.77 -5.34
C GLU A 96 -22.85 -12.51 -6.09
N ARG A 97 -21.94 -11.81 -6.82
CA ARG A 97 -22.27 -10.62 -7.62
C ARG A 97 -21.63 -10.63 -9.02
N PRO A 98 -21.91 -11.64 -9.86
CA PRO A 98 -21.22 -11.83 -11.14
C PRO A 98 -21.46 -10.66 -12.12
N ASN A 99 -22.67 -10.10 -12.10
CA ASN A 99 -23.03 -8.95 -12.93
C ASN A 99 -22.33 -7.65 -12.47
N HIS A 100 -22.15 -7.46 -11.16
CA HIS A 100 -21.48 -6.28 -10.61
C HIS A 100 -19.99 -6.30 -10.93
N PHE A 101 -19.33 -7.46 -10.81
CA PHE A 101 -17.92 -7.57 -11.16
C PHE A 101 -17.68 -7.43 -12.67
N ARG A 102 -18.55 -7.99 -13.52
CA ARG A 102 -18.47 -7.78 -14.97
C ARG A 102 -18.53 -6.31 -15.32
N LEU A 103 -19.49 -5.57 -14.74
CA LEU A 103 -19.66 -4.14 -14.96
C LEU A 103 -18.44 -3.34 -14.47
N VAL A 104 -17.96 -3.59 -13.25
CA VAL A 104 -16.77 -2.92 -12.70
C VAL A 104 -15.51 -3.23 -13.52
N LYS A 105 -15.32 -4.48 -13.97
CA LYS A 105 -14.20 -4.88 -14.81
C LYS A 105 -14.23 -4.22 -16.18
N GLU A 106 -15.41 -4.10 -16.77
CA GLU A 106 -15.63 -3.41 -18.05
C GLU A 106 -15.42 -1.90 -17.91
N MET A 107 -15.93 -1.30 -16.83
CA MET A 107 -15.67 0.09 -16.46
C MET A 107 -14.18 0.34 -16.21
N MET A 108 -13.49 -0.53 -15.47
CA MET A 108 -12.05 -0.42 -15.24
C MET A 108 -11.30 -0.48 -16.56
N LYS A 109 -11.57 -1.48 -17.40
CA LYS A 109 -10.91 -1.65 -18.71
C LYS A 109 -11.07 -0.42 -19.60
N ASN A 110 -12.27 0.17 -19.63
CA ASN A 110 -12.54 1.39 -20.38
C ASN A 110 -11.86 2.61 -19.75
N SER A 111 -11.78 2.66 -18.41
CA SER A 111 -11.10 3.73 -17.68
C SER A 111 -9.58 3.69 -17.84
N THR A 112 -8.94 2.50 -17.93
CA THR A 112 -7.50 2.38 -18.14
C THR A 112 -7.10 2.95 -19.49
N THR A 113 -7.86 2.66 -20.55
CA THR A 113 -7.64 3.23 -21.88
C THR A 113 -7.79 4.76 -21.86
N LEU A 114 -8.77 5.28 -21.13
CA LEU A 114 -8.96 6.73 -20.97
C LEU A 114 -7.83 7.37 -20.15
N LEU A 115 -7.36 6.71 -19.09
CA LEU A 115 -6.22 7.13 -18.27
C LEU A 115 -4.91 7.11 -19.05
N GLU A 116 -4.68 6.11 -19.89
CA GLU A 116 -3.51 6.00 -20.76
C GLU A 116 -3.54 7.07 -21.86
N ALA A 117 -4.69 7.27 -22.51
CA ALA A 117 -4.88 8.33 -23.49
C ALA A 117 -4.71 9.72 -22.85
N HIS A 118 -5.28 9.95 -21.66
CA HIS A 118 -5.10 11.19 -20.92
C HIS A 118 -3.64 11.39 -20.52
N ARG A 119 -2.94 10.34 -20.06
CA ARG A 119 -1.51 10.39 -19.74
C ARG A 119 -0.68 10.73 -20.97
N TYR A 120 -0.98 10.15 -22.13
CA TYR A 120 -0.33 10.46 -23.40
C TYR A 120 -0.53 11.92 -23.80
N VAL A 121 -1.75 12.45 -23.67
CA VAL A 121 -2.02 13.88 -23.92
C VAL A 121 -1.20 14.79 -22.99
N GLN A 122 -1.12 14.47 -21.68
CA GLN A 122 -0.40 15.30 -20.73
C GLN A 122 1.13 15.25 -20.90
N ILE A 123 1.70 14.08 -21.21
CA ILE A 123 3.15 13.89 -21.29
C ILE A 123 3.70 14.25 -22.66
N GLU A 124 3.04 13.81 -23.74
CA GLU A 124 3.59 13.94 -25.11
C GLU A 124 3.04 15.19 -25.80
N ILE A 125 1.73 15.41 -25.72
CA ILE A 125 1.07 16.45 -26.54
C ILE A 125 1.13 17.84 -25.89
N LYS A 126 0.91 17.92 -24.57
CA LYS A 126 0.84 19.21 -23.84
C LYS A 126 2.15 20.02 -23.89
N PRO A 127 3.35 19.42 -23.78
CA PRO A 127 4.60 20.15 -23.95
C PRO A 127 4.75 20.75 -25.36
N MET A 128 4.40 20.01 -26.41
CA MET A 128 4.45 20.50 -27.79
C MET A 128 3.49 21.68 -28.01
N ILE A 129 2.27 21.62 -27.45
CA ILE A 129 1.33 22.75 -27.50
C ILE A 129 1.93 23.98 -26.81
N ASN A 130 2.59 23.79 -25.66
CA ASN A 130 3.20 24.89 -24.92
C ASN A 130 4.40 25.50 -25.67
N ILE A 131 5.23 24.66 -26.27
CA ILE A 131 6.33 25.10 -27.14
C ILE A 131 5.79 25.92 -28.30
N LYS A 132 4.74 25.45 -28.99
CA LYS A 132 4.12 26.16 -30.10
C LYS A 132 3.55 27.52 -29.67
N LYS A 133 2.91 27.60 -28.49
CA LYS A 133 2.44 28.87 -27.93
C LYS A 133 3.58 29.84 -27.66
N ASN A 134 4.67 29.37 -27.04
CA ASN A 134 5.82 30.21 -26.75
C ASN A 134 6.49 30.74 -28.04
N LEU A 135 6.60 29.90 -29.08
CA LEU A 135 7.13 30.32 -30.39
C LEU A 135 6.31 31.46 -31.00
N ILE A 136 4.98 31.36 -30.97
CA ILE A 136 4.09 32.43 -31.46
C ILE A 136 4.32 33.72 -30.67
N THR A 137 4.43 33.64 -29.34
CA THR A 137 4.71 34.81 -28.50
C THR A 137 6.08 35.43 -28.81
N TYR A 138 7.11 34.62 -29.08
CA TYR A 138 8.42 35.12 -29.50
C TYR A 138 8.37 35.83 -30.86
N ASP A 139 7.63 35.28 -31.84
CA ASP A 139 7.45 35.92 -33.15
C ASP A 139 6.76 37.29 -32.99
N GLU A 140 5.75 37.39 -32.14
CA GLU A 140 5.06 38.65 -31.82
C GLU A 140 6.00 39.69 -31.16
N MET A 141 6.84 39.26 -30.21
CA MET A 141 7.83 40.13 -29.55
C MET A 141 8.94 40.60 -30.49
N LEU A 142 9.40 39.73 -31.39
CA LEU A 142 10.37 40.08 -32.42
C LEU A 142 9.79 41.12 -33.39
N ALA A 143 8.55 40.93 -33.83
CA ALA A 143 7.86 41.89 -34.68
C ALA A 143 7.69 43.27 -34.00
N GLN A 144 7.40 43.30 -32.69
CA GLN A 144 7.34 44.55 -31.92
C GLN A 144 8.71 45.23 -31.83
N THR A 145 9.76 44.50 -31.45
CA THR A 145 11.13 45.04 -31.32
C THR A 145 11.62 45.63 -32.64
N ILE A 146 11.39 44.94 -33.76
CA ILE A 146 11.75 45.41 -35.11
C ILE A 146 11.01 46.71 -35.45
N ASN A 147 9.71 46.81 -35.11
CA ASN A 147 8.94 48.03 -35.33
C ASN A 147 9.43 49.20 -34.48
N GLU A 148 9.80 48.97 -33.23
CA GLU A 148 10.34 49.99 -32.33
C GLU A 148 11.70 50.52 -32.82
N GLU A 149 12.63 49.64 -33.22
CA GLU A 149 13.92 50.04 -33.79
C GLU A 149 13.76 50.87 -35.07
N ASN A 150 12.87 50.45 -35.98
CA ASN A 150 12.60 51.19 -37.21
C ASN A 150 12.00 52.58 -36.91
N HIS A 151 11.13 52.69 -35.89
CA HIS A 151 10.56 53.96 -35.48
C HIS A 151 11.60 54.91 -34.85
N LEU A 152 12.57 54.37 -34.10
CA LEU A 152 13.68 55.15 -33.54
C LEU A 152 14.62 55.65 -34.62
N ARG A 153 15.00 54.80 -35.59
CA ARG A 153 15.85 55.21 -36.73
C ARG A 153 15.24 56.36 -37.52
N ASN A 154 13.94 56.28 -37.83
CA ASN A 154 13.22 57.33 -38.56
C ASN A 154 13.05 58.65 -37.79
N LYS A 155 13.39 58.71 -36.49
CA LYS A 155 13.39 59.96 -35.70
C LYS A 155 14.78 60.61 -35.59
N LEU A 156 15.83 59.89 -35.98
CA LEU A 156 17.22 60.35 -35.96
C LEU A 156 17.70 60.89 -37.31
N ASP A 157 16.93 60.64 -38.38
CA ASP A 157 17.03 61.25 -39.72
C ASP A 157 16.07 62.44 -39.86
#